data_AF-A0A2V5VNU6-F1
#
_entry.id   AF-A0A2V5VNU6-F1
#
_cell.length_a   1.000
_cell.length_b   1.000
_cell.length_c   1.000
_cell.angle_alpha   90.00
_cell.angle_beta   90.00
_cell.angle_gamma   90.00
#
_symmetry.space_group_name_H-M   'P 1'
#
loop_
_entity.id
_entity.type
_entity.pdbx_description
1 polymer ?
#
loop_
_entity_poly.entity_id
_entity_poly.type
_entity_poly.pdbx_seq_one_letter_code
_entity_poly.pdbx_strand_id
1 'polypeptide(L)'
;MLALGLWDGSLSKSAAASPETNSPPPLTRAHAHNDYEHTRPLLDALDHGFCSIEADVWLVDGNLLVAHDRDKVKPDRTLQALYLDPLRERVRRNGGRLYPAGPPAILLIDVKSDAEATYAALRELLKEYGDVLTVFRNGSVQAKAITVIISGNRAATTMAAESVRYAAVDGRIEDLESNAPGSLIPLVSD
;
A
#
# COMPACT_ATOMS: atom_id res chain seq x y z
N MET A 1 -32.53 63.30 -24.10
CA MET A 1 -31.90 62.34 -25.03
C MET A 1 -30.56 61.93 -24.43
N LEU A 2 -30.51 60.69 -23.89
CA LEU A 2 -29.35 59.85 -23.52
C LEU A 2 -28.32 60.41 -22.51
N ALA A 3 -27.71 59.67 -21.57
CA ALA A 3 -27.97 58.41 -20.88
C ALA A 3 -26.95 58.37 -19.71
N LEU A 4 -27.33 57.78 -18.57
CA LEU A 4 -26.47 57.48 -17.42
C LEU A 4 -25.38 56.43 -17.76
N GLY A 5 -24.28 56.45 -17.01
CA GLY A 5 -23.30 55.37 -16.97
C GLY A 5 -22.18 55.62 -15.95
N LEU A 6 -22.44 55.30 -14.68
CA LEU A 6 -21.42 55.06 -13.66
C LEU A 6 -20.86 53.65 -13.91
N TRP A 7 -19.54 53.52 -14.06
CA TRP A 7 -18.86 52.23 -14.14
C TRP A 7 -18.17 51.97 -12.80
N ASP A 8 -18.63 50.98 -12.06
CA ASP A 8 -17.95 50.46 -10.88
C ASP A 8 -16.91 49.41 -11.30
N GLY A 9 -15.65 49.69 -11.01
CA GLY A 9 -14.56 48.74 -11.22
C GLY A 9 -14.58 47.64 -10.17
N SER A 10 -15.42 46.62 -10.35
CA SER A 10 -15.30 45.36 -9.61
C SER A 10 -14.13 44.56 -10.18
N LEU A 11 -12.99 44.60 -9.49
CA LEU A 11 -11.88 43.68 -9.70
C LEU A 11 -12.35 42.28 -9.29
N SER A 12 -12.74 41.48 -10.28
CA SER A 12 -12.96 40.05 -10.11
C SER A 12 -11.65 39.41 -9.62
N LYS A 13 -11.63 39.02 -8.35
CA LYS A 13 -10.59 38.17 -7.78
C LYS A 13 -10.64 36.85 -8.55
N SER A 14 -9.66 36.62 -9.41
CA SER A 14 -9.43 35.31 -10.01
C SER A 14 -9.27 34.30 -8.87
N ALA A 15 -10.24 33.41 -8.73
CA ALA A 15 -10.13 32.26 -7.86
C ALA A 15 -8.96 31.42 -8.40
N ALA A 16 -7.93 31.23 -7.57
CA ALA A 16 -6.88 30.27 -7.87
C ALA A 16 -7.55 28.92 -8.13
N ALA A 17 -7.39 28.40 -9.34
CA ALA A 17 -7.82 27.06 -9.67
C ALA A 17 -7.09 26.09 -8.71
N SER A 18 -7.87 25.35 -7.92
CA SER A 18 -7.38 24.18 -7.21
C SER A 18 -6.75 23.23 -8.24
N PRO A 19 -5.60 22.59 -7.94
CA PRO A 19 -5.09 21.57 -8.84
C PRO A 19 -6.15 20.47 -8.92
N GLU A 20 -6.82 20.37 -10.07
CA GLU A 20 -7.62 19.20 -10.39
C GLU A 20 -6.67 18.01 -10.49
N THR A 21 -6.47 17.31 -9.39
CA THR A 21 -5.78 16.04 -9.40
C THR A 21 -6.70 15.08 -10.14
N ASN A 22 -6.39 14.75 -11.39
CA ASN A 22 -6.99 13.68 -12.20
C ASN A 22 -6.80 12.27 -11.59
N SER A 23 -6.81 12.14 -10.26
CA SER A 23 -6.76 10.85 -9.58
C SER A 23 -8.12 10.18 -9.66
N PRO A 24 -8.17 8.87 -9.98
CA PRO A 24 -9.43 8.13 -9.99
C PRO A 24 -10.06 8.12 -8.58
N PRO A 25 -11.39 7.99 -8.48
CA PRO A 25 -12.03 7.78 -7.19
C PRO A 25 -11.51 6.49 -6.54
N PRO A 26 -11.16 6.50 -5.24
CA PRO A 26 -10.69 5.31 -4.53
C PRO A 26 -11.72 4.17 -4.50
N LEU A 27 -11.33 3.00 -5.00
CA LEU A 27 -12.08 1.75 -4.92
C LEU A 27 -11.72 1.00 -3.64
N THR A 28 -12.53 1.21 -2.60
CA THR A 28 -12.29 0.66 -1.24
C THR A 28 -12.76 -0.77 -1.06
N ARG A 29 -13.57 -1.27 -1.99
CA ARG A 29 -14.17 -2.62 -1.98
C ARG A 29 -13.70 -3.46 -3.19
N ALA A 30 -12.54 -3.13 -3.73
CA ALA A 30 -11.92 -3.84 -4.83
C ALA A 30 -10.48 -4.20 -4.45
N HIS A 31 -10.04 -5.37 -4.87
CA HIS A 31 -8.69 -5.87 -4.67
C HIS A 31 -8.06 -6.18 -6.02
N ALA A 32 -6.86 -5.67 -6.25
CA ALA A 32 -6.08 -5.94 -7.45
C ALA A 32 -5.14 -7.10 -7.18
N HIS A 33 -5.47 -8.27 -7.71
CA HIS A 33 -4.50 -9.34 -7.93
C HIS A 33 -3.60 -8.88 -9.07
N ASN A 34 -2.36 -8.52 -8.76
CA ASN A 34 -1.48 -7.99 -9.78
C ASN A 34 -0.95 -9.13 -10.66
N ASP A 35 -1.52 -9.24 -11.85
CA ASP A 35 -1.01 -10.11 -12.90
C ASP A 35 0.29 -9.49 -13.46
N TYR A 36 1.40 -10.20 -13.25
CA TYR A 36 2.74 -9.79 -13.70
C TYR A 36 2.94 -9.90 -15.22
N GLU A 37 1.93 -10.36 -15.96
CA GLU A 37 1.86 -10.22 -17.42
C GLU A 37 1.59 -8.78 -17.86
N HIS A 38 1.06 -7.92 -16.99
CA HIS A 38 0.96 -6.49 -17.28
C HIS A 38 2.33 -5.80 -17.26
N THR A 39 2.48 -4.75 -18.07
CA THR A 39 3.75 -4.01 -18.18
C THR A 39 4.04 -3.21 -16.89
N ARG A 40 3.00 -2.72 -16.20
CA ARG A 40 3.12 -1.85 -15.00
C ARG A 40 2.02 -2.17 -13.96
N PRO A 41 1.95 -3.39 -13.41
CA PRO A 41 0.79 -3.88 -12.66
C PRO A 41 0.35 -2.96 -11.52
N LEU A 42 1.29 -2.48 -10.69
CA LEU A 42 0.97 -1.53 -9.63
C LEU A 42 0.37 -0.23 -10.19
N LEU A 43 1.03 0.39 -11.17
CA LEU A 43 0.60 1.69 -11.69
C LEU A 43 -0.78 1.60 -12.32
N ASP A 44 -1.04 0.51 -13.06
CA ASP A 44 -2.33 0.29 -13.69
C ASP A 44 -3.42 0.09 -12.61
N ALA A 45 -3.17 -0.66 -11.54
CA ALA A 45 -4.10 -0.75 -10.40
C ALA A 45 -4.37 0.63 -9.75
N LEU A 46 -3.34 1.44 -9.58
CA LEU A 46 -3.47 2.76 -8.99
C LEU A 46 -4.17 3.78 -9.90
N ASP A 47 -4.05 3.63 -11.21
CA ASP A 47 -4.73 4.45 -12.22
C ASP A 47 -6.23 4.10 -12.33
N HIS A 48 -6.63 2.91 -11.85
CA HIS A 48 -8.03 2.50 -11.69
C HIS A 48 -8.59 2.72 -10.27
N GLY A 49 -7.79 3.25 -9.34
CA GLY A 49 -8.26 3.63 -8.01
C GLY A 49 -8.24 2.52 -6.96
N PHE A 50 -7.63 1.36 -7.23
CA PHE A 50 -7.57 0.26 -6.26
C PHE A 50 -6.88 0.68 -4.95
N CYS A 51 -7.53 0.36 -3.82
CA CYS A 51 -7.00 0.61 -2.48
C CYS A 51 -6.48 -0.65 -1.79
N SER A 52 -6.56 -1.80 -2.44
CA SER A 52 -6.02 -3.07 -1.94
C SER A 52 -5.34 -3.76 -3.12
N ILE A 53 -4.05 -4.05 -2.98
CA ILE A 53 -3.19 -4.50 -4.09
C ILE A 53 -2.30 -5.62 -3.58
N GLU A 54 -2.15 -6.69 -4.36
CA GLU A 54 -1.31 -7.83 -4.04
C GLU A 54 0.08 -7.75 -4.69
N ALA A 55 1.08 -8.31 -4.00
CA ALA A 55 2.42 -8.56 -4.51
C ALA A 55 2.86 -9.98 -4.11
N ASP A 56 3.12 -10.84 -5.10
CA ASP A 56 3.66 -12.18 -4.94
C ASP A 56 5.19 -12.07 -4.81
N VAL A 57 5.72 -12.47 -3.66
CA VAL A 57 7.13 -12.23 -3.32
C VAL A 57 7.87 -13.53 -3.06
N TRP A 58 9.01 -13.66 -3.74
CA TRP A 58 10.00 -14.69 -3.54
C TRP A 58 11.27 -14.09 -2.93
N LEU A 59 11.85 -14.77 -1.94
CA LEU A 59 13.22 -14.53 -1.52
C LEU A 59 14.18 -15.37 -2.36
N VAL A 60 15.08 -14.73 -3.10
CA VAL A 60 16.09 -15.40 -3.94
C VAL A 60 17.43 -14.71 -3.77
N ASP A 61 18.43 -15.46 -3.30
CA ASP A 61 19.80 -14.96 -3.07
C ASP A 61 19.83 -13.66 -2.22
N GLY A 62 18.95 -13.58 -1.22
CA GLY A 62 18.81 -12.42 -0.33
C GLY A 62 17.95 -11.27 -0.88
N ASN A 63 17.47 -11.36 -2.12
CA ASN A 63 16.65 -10.34 -2.76
C ASN A 63 15.15 -10.70 -2.72
N LEU A 64 14.31 -9.71 -2.43
CA LEU A 64 12.86 -9.84 -2.46
C LEU A 64 12.35 -9.51 -3.86
N LEU A 65 12.05 -10.55 -4.64
CA LEU A 65 11.71 -10.47 -6.05
C LEU A 65 10.23 -10.76 -6.27
N VAL A 66 9.63 -10.04 -7.21
CA VAL A 66 8.21 -10.09 -7.49
C VAL A 66 7.93 -10.96 -8.71
N ALA A 67 7.17 -12.04 -8.50
CA ALA A 67 6.66 -12.91 -9.55
C ALA A 67 5.60 -13.86 -8.97
N HIS A 68 4.61 -14.24 -9.77
CA HIS A 68 3.66 -15.28 -9.39
C HIS A 68 4.36 -16.66 -9.31
N ASP A 69 4.98 -17.07 -10.41
CA ASP A 69 5.71 -18.34 -10.51
C ASP A 69 7.22 -18.18 -10.33
N ARG A 70 7.86 -19.20 -9.72
CA ARG A 70 9.29 -19.19 -9.41
C ARG A 70 10.19 -19.05 -10.63
N ASP A 71 9.78 -19.61 -11.77
CA ASP A 71 10.53 -19.59 -13.04
C ASP A 71 10.41 -18.23 -13.77
N LYS A 72 9.48 -17.37 -13.35
CA LYS A 72 9.32 -15.99 -13.88
C LYS A 72 10.08 -14.94 -13.08
N VAL A 73 10.73 -15.33 -11.98
CA VAL A 73 11.53 -14.43 -11.16
C VAL A 73 12.65 -13.80 -11.99
N LYS A 74 12.76 -12.47 -11.94
CA LYS A 74 13.84 -11.70 -12.57
C LYS A 74 14.59 -10.87 -11.52
N PRO A 75 15.93 -10.85 -11.53
CA PRO A 75 16.73 -10.15 -10.52
C PRO A 75 16.44 -8.64 -10.40
N ASP A 76 16.00 -8.00 -11.49
CA ASP A 76 15.70 -6.57 -11.57
C ASP A 76 14.28 -6.21 -11.09
N ARG A 77 13.40 -7.21 -10.91
CA ARG A 77 12.01 -7.01 -10.49
C ARG A 77 11.87 -7.12 -8.97
N THR A 78 12.51 -6.22 -8.25
CA THR A 78 12.46 -6.21 -6.78
C THR A 78 11.13 -5.64 -6.27
N LEU A 79 10.69 -6.10 -5.10
CA LEU A 79 9.54 -5.52 -4.39
C LEU A 79 9.74 -4.03 -4.14
N GLN A 80 10.97 -3.63 -3.82
CA GLN A 80 11.34 -2.26 -3.57
C GLN A 80 11.06 -1.37 -4.79
N ALA A 81 11.64 -1.71 -5.94
CA ALA A 81 11.56 -0.90 -7.16
C ALA A 81 10.16 -0.91 -7.77
N LEU A 82 9.46 -2.06 -7.72
CA LEU A 82 8.16 -2.21 -8.36
C LEU A 82 7.00 -1.71 -7.51
N TYR A 83 7.12 -1.73 -6.18
CA TYR A 83 6.02 -1.39 -5.28
C TYR A 83 6.36 -0.29 -4.28
N LEU A 84 7.33 -0.51 -3.41
CA LEU A 84 7.53 0.37 -2.25
C LEU A 84 7.96 1.78 -2.64
N ASP A 85 8.90 1.92 -3.58
CA ASP A 85 9.35 3.22 -4.07
C ASP A 85 8.25 4.01 -4.80
N PRO A 86 7.55 3.43 -5.81
CA PRO A 86 6.43 4.12 -6.46
C PRO A 86 5.30 4.51 -5.50
N LEU A 87 4.97 3.65 -4.53
CA LEU A 87 3.96 3.93 -3.52
C LEU A 87 4.37 5.10 -2.63
N ARG A 88 5.60 5.08 -2.09
CA ARG A 88 6.12 6.17 -1.24
C ARG A 88 6.14 7.49 -1.99
N GLU A 89 6.55 7.49 -3.25
CA GLU A 89 6.58 8.69 -4.09
C GLU A 89 5.17 9.24 -4.33
N ARG A 90 4.19 8.38 -4.65
CA ARG A 90 2.78 8.80 -4.78
C ARG A 90 2.23 9.37 -3.48
N VAL A 91 2.55 8.75 -2.34
CA VAL A 91 2.14 9.22 -1.01
C VAL A 91 2.69 10.62 -0.73
N ARG A 92 3.95 10.87 -1.05
CA ARG A 92 4.59 12.20 -0.89
C ARG A 92 3.92 13.25 -1.76
N ARG A 93 3.70 12.95 -3.04
CA ARG A 93 3.02 13.86 -3.98
C ARG A 93 1.61 14.23 -3.55
N ASN A 94 0.92 13.32 -2.86
CA ASN A 94 -0.45 13.48 -2.39
C ASN A 94 -0.55 13.94 -0.93
N GLY A 95 0.52 14.50 -0.35
CA GLY A 95 0.48 15.10 0.99
C GLY A 95 0.31 14.09 2.13
N GLY A 96 0.83 12.87 1.98
CA GLY A 96 0.81 11.83 3.01
C GLY A 96 -0.33 10.80 2.86
N ARG A 97 -0.98 10.74 1.69
CA ARG A 97 -2.02 9.75 1.37
C ARG A 97 -1.78 9.10 0.02
N LEU A 98 -2.22 7.86 -0.21
CA LEU A 98 -2.05 7.23 -1.52
C LEU A 98 -2.92 7.89 -2.61
N TYR A 99 -4.13 8.29 -2.24
CA TYR A 99 -5.05 9.10 -3.03
C TYR A 99 -5.40 10.38 -2.26
N PRO A 100 -5.53 11.55 -2.93
CA PRO A 100 -5.96 12.78 -2.27
C PRO A 100 -7.29 12.56 -1.53
N ALA A 101 -7.33 12.86 -0.23
CA ALA A 101 -8.47 12.61 0.66
C ALA A 101 -9.02 11.16 0.67
N GLY A 102 -8.26 10.19 0.15
CA GLY A 102 -8.64 8.77 0.15
C GLY A 102 -8.31 8.04 1.45
N PRO A 103 -8.85 6.84 1.65
CA PRO A 103 -8.55 6.03 2.82
C PRO A 103 -7.09 5.51 2.78
N PRO A 104 -6.58 4.97 3.90
CA PRO A 104 -5.40 4.10 3.86
C PRO A 104 -5.60 2.96 2.88
N ALA A 105 -4.54 2.59 2.16
CA ALA A 105 -4.52 1.45 1.26
C ALA A 105 -3.88 0.22 1.92
N ILE A 106 -4.13 -0.95 1.36
CA ILE A 106 -3.51 -2.21 1.74
C ILE A 106 -2.54 -2.62 0.63
N LEU A 107 -1.32 -2.96 1.03
CA LEU A 107 -0.41 -3.76 0.22
C LEU A 107 -0.38 -5.17 0.84
N LEU A 108 -1.02 -6.12 0.17
CA LEU A 108 -0.99 -7.53 0.55
C LEU A 108 0.28 -8.13 -0.07
N ILE A 109 1.21 -8.60 0.76
CA ILE A 109 2.42 -9.28 0.29
C ILE A 109 2.18 -10.78 0.47
N ASP A 110 1.93 -11.48 -0.63
CA ASP A 110 1.79 -12.93 -0.64
C ASP A 110 3.18 -13.58 -0.75
N VAL A 111 3.65 -14.17 0.35
CA VAL A 111 4.97 -14.81 0.42
C VAL A 111 4.90 -16.21 -0.19
N LYS A 112 5.63 -16.42 -1.29
CA LYS A 112 5.68 -17.69 -2.02
C LYS A 112 6.85 -18.60 -1.62
N SER A 113 7.88 -18.05 -0.98
CA SER A 113 9.06 -18.78 -0.49
C SER A 113 8.96 -19.10 1.01
N ASP A 114 10.07 -19.57 1.61
CA ASP A 114 10.14 -19.86 3.05
C ASP A 114 9.68 -18.66 3.90
N ALA A 115 8.79 -18.93 4.87
CA ALA A 115 8.13 -17.89 5.65
C ALA A 115 9.11 -17.06 6.49
N GLU A 116 9.98 -17.72 7.25
CA GLU A 116 10.84 -17.07 8.24
C GLU A 116 11.96 -16.28 7.56
N ALA A 117 12.65 -16.89 6.58
CA ALA A 117 13.71 -16.21 5.86
C ALA A 117 13.18 -15.00 5.06
N THR A 118 12.02 -15.16 4.40
CA THR A 118 11.41 -14.07 3.62
C THR A 118 10.93 -12.95 4.53
N TYR A 119 10.29 -13.28 5.66
CA TYR A 119 9.85 -12.27 6.62
C TYR A 119 11.03 -11.52 7.25
N ALA A 120 12.14 -12.20 7.57
CA ALA A 120 13.33 -11.55 8.08
C ALA A 120 13.87 -10.47 7.11
N ALA A 121 13.91 -10.77 5.81
CA ALA A 121 14.29 -9.81 4.78
C ALA A 121 13.25 -8.67 4.62
N LEU A 122 11.96 -9.01 4.57
CA LEU A 122 10.87 -8.04 4.50
C LEU A 122 10.91 -7.06 5.68
N ARG A 123 11.10 -7.55 6.89
CA ARG A 123 11.16 -6.72 8.10
C ARG A 123 12.23 -5.64 8.00
N GLU A 124 13.43 -5.98 7.53
CA GLU A 124 14.50 -5.00 7.38
C GLU A 124 14.17 -3.97 6.30
N LEU A 125 13.68 -4.42 5.13
CA LEU A 125 13.27 -3.52 4.05
C LEU A 125 12.14 -2.57 4.47
N LEU A 126 11.08 -3.09 5.11
CA LEU A 126 9.89 -2.30 5.46
C LEU A 126 10.18 -1.21 6.52
N LYS A 127 11.22 -1.37 7.35
CA LYS A 127 11.67 -0.32 8.29
C LYS A 127 12.01 0.98 7.54
N GLU A 128 12.58 0.89 6.35
CA GLU A 128 13.00 2.04 5.54
C GLU A 128 11.82 2.87 5.01
N TYR A 129 10.62 2.30 5.02
CA TYR A 129 9.36 2.90 4.57
C TYR A 129 8.45 3.29 5.74
N GLY A 130 8.99 3.30 6.96
CA GLY A 130 8.24 3.65 8.17
C GLY A 130 7.60 5.03 8.16
N ASP A 131 7.98 5.95 7.27
CA ASP A 131 7.32 7.25 7.09
C ASP A 131 5.94 7.15 6.43
N VAL A 132 5.71 6.13 5.59
CA VAL A 132 4.45 5.93 4.85
C VAL A 132 3.65 4.70 5.28
N LEU A 133 4.31 3.71 5.91
CA LEU A 133 3.68 2.47 6.35
C LEU A 133 3.05 2.56 7.74
N THR A 134 1.90 1.92 7.92
CA THR A 134 1.28 1.70 9.23
C THR A 134 2.26 0.94 10.13
N VAL A 135 2.46 1.44 11.34
CA VAL A 135 3.38 0.84 12.33
C VAL A 135 2.58 0.27 13.49
N PHE A 136 2.86 -0.97 13.84
CA PHE A 136 2.27 -1.66 14.98
C PHE A 136 3.30 -1.66 16.12
N ARG A 137 2.97 -1.06 17.26
CA ARG A 137 3.89 -0.93 18.40
C ARG A 137 3.18 -1.30 19.69
N ASN A 138 3.67 -2.34 20.38
CA ASN A 138 3.14 -2.79 21.67
C ASN A 138 1.60 -2.91 21.67
N GLY A 139 1.04 -3.54 20.64
CA GLY A 139 -0.40 -3.69 20.46
C GLY A 139 -1.16 -2.46 19.93
N SER A 140 -0.53 -1.28 19.88
CA SER A 140 -1.10 -0.06 19.30
C SER A 140 -0.85 0.02 17.80
N VAL A 141 -1.78 0.64 17.07
CA VAL A 141 -1.69 0.84 15.61
C VAL A 141 -1.51 2.32 15.29
N GLN A 142 -0.36 2.69 14.72
CA GLN A 142 -0.13 3.99 14.14
C GLN A 142 -0.42 3.93 12.64
N ALA A 143 -1.68 4.15 12.28
CA ALA A 143 -2.14 4.11 10.88
C ALA A 143 -1.45 5.19 10.03
N LYS A 144 -1.00 4.82 8.83
CA LYS A 144 -0.44 5.73 7.83
C LYS A 144 -1.11 5.53 6.46
N ALA A 145 -0.42 5.91 5.39
CA ALA A 145 -0.99 5.87 4.04
C ALA A 145 -1.23 4.43 3.56
N ILE A 146 -0.36 3.50 3.96
CA ILE A 146 -0.38 2.11 3.48
C ILE A 146 -0.22 1.16 4.67
N THR A 147 -1.08 0.18 4.77
CA THR A 147 -0.93 -0.95 5.71
C THR A 147 -0.41 -2.15 4.93
N VAL A 148 0.74 -2.68 5.33
CA VAL A 148 1.25 -3.94 4.77
C VAL A 148 0.65 -5.10 5.54
N ILE A 149 0.14 -6.09 4.83
CA ILE A 149 -0.37 -7.34 5.39
C ILE A 149 0.37 -8.49 4.71
N ILE A 150 0.96 -9.40 5.48
CA ILE A 150 1.67 -10.58 4.97
C ILE A 150 0.68 -11.74 4.82
N SER A 151 0.53 -12.25 3.61
CA SER A 151 -0.24 -13.45 3.27
C SER A 151 0.67 -14.59 2.79
N GLY A 152 0.09 -15.69 2.33
CA GLY A 152 0.82 -16.89 1.90
C GLY A 152 1.55 -17.60 3.03
N ASN A 153 2.85 -17.84 2.83
CA ASN A 153 3.75 -18.41 3.82
C ASN A 153 4.13 -17.34 4.87
N ARG A 154 3.40 -17.33 5.98
CA ARG A 154 3.48 -16.29 7.02
C ARG A 154 4.29 -16.75 8.22
N ALA A 155 5.25 -15.94 8.66
CA ALA A 155 5.99 -16.13 9.92
C ALA A 155 5.17 -15.62 11.14
N ALA A 156 3.91 -16.07 11.27
CA ALA A 156 2.94 -15.46 12.18
C ALA A 156 3.38 -15.47 13.65
N THR A 157 4.00 -16.55 14.12
CA THR A 157 4.54 -16.65 15.49
C THR A 157 5.67 -15.65 15.71
N THR A 158 6.63 -15.56 14.79
CA THR A 158 7.73 -14.59 14.84
C THR A 158 7.19 -13.16 14.85
N MET A 159 6.23 -12.85 13.97
CA MET A 159 5.54 -11.56 13.94
C MET A 159 4.84 -11.25 15.27
N ALA A 160 4.11 -12.19 15.85
CA ALA A 160 3.41 -11.98 17.11
C ALA A 160 4.35 -11.66 18.29
N ALA A 161 5.60 -12.15 18.25
CA ALA A 161 6.60 -11.89 19.28
C ALA A 161 7.26 -10.49 19.17
N GLU A 162 7.08 -9.76 18.07
CA GLU A 162 7.72 -8.46 17.85
C GLU A 162 6.96 -7.31 18.52
N SER A 163 7.70 -6.47 19.25
CA SER A 163 7.18 -5.25 19.90
C SER A 163 6.94 -4.10 18.93
N VAL A 164 7.64 -4.08 17.79
CA VAL A 164 7.47 -3.10 16.71
C VAL A 164 7.47 -3.82 15.37
N ARG A 165 6.39 -3.64 14.58
CA ARG A 165 6.25 -4.21 13.23
C ARG A 165 5.80 -3.17 12.23
N TYR A 166 6.18 -3.39 10.97
CA TYR A 166 5.76 -2.60 9.81
C TYR A 166 4.78 -3.35 8.89
N ALA A 167 4.34 -4.55 9.33
CA ALA A 167 3.34 -5.35 8.65
C ALA A 167 2.51 -6.14 9.66
N ALA A 168 1.24 -6.39 9.30
CA ALA A 168 0.34 -7.30 9.99
C ALA A 168 0.29 -8.66 9.28
N VAL A 169 -0.44 -9.61 9.86
CA VAL A 169 -0.67 -10.96 9.32
C VAL A 169 -2.05 -11.00 8.68
N ASP A 170 -2.15 -11.49 7.45
CA ASP A 170 -3.43 -11.95 6.90
C ASP A 170 -3.77 -13.27 7.57
N GLY A 171 -4.90 -13.36 8.26
CA GLY A 171 -5.33 -14.54 9.01
C GLY A 171 -5.94 -15.63 8.14
N ARG A 172 -6.14 -16.80 8.74
CA ARG A 172 -6.87 -17.93 8.16
C ARG A 172 -8.26 -18.05 8.76
N ILE A 173 -9.09 -18.91 8.18
CA ILE A 173 -10.46 -19.10 8.69
C ILE A 173 -10.45 -19.56 10.16
N GLU A 174 -9.43 -20.31 10.60
CA GLU A 174 -9.30 -20.74 12.00
C GLU A 174 -8.99 -19.58 12.96
N ASP A 175 -8.41 -18.50 12.45
CA ASP A 175 -8.09 -17.31 13.26
C ASP A 175 -9.35 -16.53 13.64
N LEU A 176 -10.50 -16.76 12.97
CA LEU A 176 -11.79 -16.14 13.35
C LEU A 176 -12.28 -16.59 14.73
N GLU A 177 -11.96 -17.83 15.11
CA GLU A 177 -12.28 -18.39 16.42
C GLU A 177 -11.16 -18.10 17.44
N SER A 178 -10.04 -17.53 16.98
CA SER A 178 -8.96 -17.07 17.85
C SER A 178 -9.30 -15.69 18.42
N ASN A 179 -8.79 -15.39 19.62
CA ASN A 179 -8.81 -14.03 20.18
C ASN A 179 -7.56 -13.22 19.75
N ALA A 180 -7.06 -13.45 18.53
CA ALA A 180 -5.91 -12.69 18.03
C ALA A 180 -6.28 -11.20 17.94
N PRO A 181 -5.41 -10.29 18.41
CA PRO A 181 -5.71 -8.86 18.35
C PRO A 181 -5.73 -8.39 16.88
N GLY A 182 -6.63 -7.47 16.54
CA GLY A 182 -6.68 -6.87 15.19
C GLY A 182 -5.41 -6.11 14.78
N SER A 183 -4.54 -5.76 15.74
CA SER A 183 -3.19 -5.23 15.47
C SER A 183 -2.17 -6.31 15.06
N LEU A 184 -2.52 -7.59 15.16
CA LEU A 184 -1.79 -8.72 14.59
C LEU A 184 -2.50 -9.23 13.33
N ILE A 185 -3.81 -9.48 13.41
CA ILE A 185 -4.63 -10.05 12.33
C ILE A 185 -5.80 -9.10 11.98
N PRO A 186 -5.58 -8.07 11.14
CA PRO A 186 -6.63 -7.13 10.73
C PRO A 186 -7.51 -7.62 9.58
N LEU A 187 -7.10 -8.69 8.90
CA LEU A 187 -7.75 -9.28 7.73
C LEU A 187 -7.73 -10.80 7.85
N VAL A 188 -8.76 -11.47 7.33
CA VAL A 188 -8.79 -12.91 7.06
C VAL A 188 -9.25 -13.08 5.61
N SER A 189 -8.44 -13.70 4.75
CA SER A 189 -8.76 -13.90 3.33
C SER A 189 -8.48 -15.31 2.79
N ASP A 190 -8.68 -16.33 3.64
CA ASP A 190 -8.51 -17.75 3.30
C ASP A 190 -9.34 -18.24 2.10
#